data_AF-T1GUV2-F1
#
_entry.id   AF-T1GUV2-F1
#
_cell.length_a   1.000
_cell.length_b   1.000
_cell.length_c   1.000
_cell.angle_alpha   90.00
_cell.angle_beta   90.00
_cell.angle_gamma   90.00
#
_symmetry.space_group_name_H-M   'P 1'
#
loop_
_entity.id
_entity.type
_entity.pdbx_description
1 polymer ?
#
loop_
_entity_poly.entity_id
_entity_poly.type
_entity_poly.pdbx_seq_one_letter_code
_entity_poly.pdbx_strand_id
1 'polypeptide(L)'
;MMGCNFDENDLEDLIAENDAEESGKVNLDGFLAIASGFMEEEDAEAIQNELKEAFRLYDREGNGYITTATLKEILAALDDKLSSSDLDGIIAEIDQDGSGTVDFDEFMEMMTGD
;
A
#
# COMPACT_ATOMS: atom_id res chain seq x y z
N MET A 1 3.82 21.54 -1.12
CA MET A 1 2.39 21.90 -1.12
C MET A 1 1.68 20.71 -1.72
N MET A 2 1.06 19.91 -0.87
CA MET A 2 0.29 18.73 -1.27
C MET A 2 -1.12 19.26 -1.53
N GLY A 3 -1.35 19.68 -2.76
CA GLY A 3 -2.60 20.28 -3.19
C GLY A 3 -3.28 19.32 -4.13
N CYS A 4 -4.18 18.49 -3.59
CA CYS A 4 -5.22 17.91 -4.41
C CYS A 4 -5.97 19.11 -5.03
N ASN A 5 -6.21 19.10 -6.33
CA ASN A 5 -7.03 20.14 -6.97
C ASN A 5 -8.48 19.89 -6.56
N PHE A 6 -8.86 20.46 -5.42
CA PHE A 6 -10.24 20.44 -4.96
C PHE A 6 -11.04 21.48 -5.73
N ASP A 7 -12.15 21.09 -6.34
CA ASP A 7 -13.21 22.03 -6.71
C ASP A 7 -14.14 22.14 -5.49
N GLU A 8 -14.28 23.34 -4.91
CA GLU A 8 -15.13 23.58 -3.73
C GLU A 8 -16.58 23.13 -3.98
N ASN A 9 -17.01 23.14 -5.25
CA ASN A 9 -18.36 22.75 -5.66
C ASN A 9 -18.63 21.25 -5.47
N ASP A 10 -17.66 20.37 -5.80
CA ASP A 10 -17.85 18.92 -5.69
C ASP A 10 -17.90 18.46 -4.22
N LEU A 11 -17.16 19.17 -3.36
CA LEU A 11 -17.21 18.96 -1.91
C LEU A 11 -18.54 19.41 -1.30
N GLU A 12 -19.07 20.55 -1.77
CA GLU A 12 -20.38 21.05 -1.34
C GLU A 12 -21.52 20.09 -1.73
N ASP A 13 -21.48 19.51 -2.93
CA ASP A 13 -22.51 18.57 -3.40
C ASP A 13 -22.50 17.27 -2.57
N LEU A 14 -21.33 16.69 -2.29
CA LEU A 14 -21.22 15.46 -1.49
C LEU A 14 -21.57 15.68 -0.01
N ILE A 15 -21.30 16.87 0.53
CA ILE A 15 -21.77 17.25 1.87
C ILE A 15 -23.28 17.43 1.88
N ALA A 16 -23.87 18.09 0.87
CA ALA A 16 -25.31 18.30 0.79
C ALA A 16 -26.10 16.98 0.67
N GLU A 17 -25.54 15.97 -0.02
CA GLU A 17 -26.14 14.64 -0.09
C GLU A 17 -26.11 13.89 1.24
N ASN A 18 -25.06 14.07 2.05
CA ASN A 18 -24.84 13.37 3.31
C ASN A 18 -25.32 14.14 4.56
N ASP A 19 -25.61 15.43 4.41
CA ASP A 19 -26.15 16.33 5.44
C ASP A 19 -27.49 16.91 4.98
N ALA A 20 -28.46 16.03 4.72
CA ALA A 20 -29.82 16.41 4.32
C ALA A 20 -30.55 17.30 5.35
N GLU A 21 -30.02 17.39 6.58
CA GLU A 21 -30.55 18.26 7.64
C GLU A 21 -29.93 19.68 7.62
N GLU A 22 -29.02 19.98 6.68
CA GLU A 22 -28.24 21.23 6.61
C GLU A 22 -27.61 21.60 7.96
N SER A 23 -27.23 20.57 8.73
CA SER A 23 -26.76 20.73 10.11
C SER A 23 -25.32 21.25 10.17
N GLY A 24 -24.63 21.28 9.03
CA GLY A 24 -23.20 21.48 8.88
C GLY A 24 -22.38 20.34 9.46
N LYS A 25 -22.98 19.17 9.69
CA LYS A 25 -22.36 18.03 10.39
C LYS A 25 -22.80 16.72 9.76
N VAL A 26 -21.83 15.96 9.27
CA VAL A 26 -22.04 14.58 8.83
C VAL A 26 -21.74 13.61 9.96
N ASN A 27 -22.49 12.50 10.02
CA ASN A 27 -22.18 11.41 10.93
C ASN A 27 -20.99 10.59 10.38
N LEU A 28 -20.51 9.60 11.14
CA LEU A 28 -19.34 8.80 10.71
C LEU A 28 -19.58 8.08 9.38
N ASP A 29 -20.80 7.63 9.11
CA ASP A 29 -21.15 6.94 7.86
C ASP A 29 -21.17 7.91 6.67
N GLY A 30 -21.69 9.12 6.86
CA GLY A 30 -21.65 10.19 5.86
C GLY A 30 -20.24 10.73 5.66
N PHE A 31 -19.42 10.79 6.72
CA PHE A 31 -18.00 11.08 6.62
C PHE A 31 -17.26 10.01 5.83
N LEU A 32 -17.55 8.73 6.05
CA LEU A 32 -16.95 7.63 5.29
C LEU A 32 -17.41 7.63 3.83
N ALA A 33 -18.68 7.94 3.55
CA ALA A 33 -19.20 8.04 2.18
C ALA A 33 -18.54 9.18 1.40
N ILE A 34 -18.47 10.37 2.03
CA ILE A 34 -17.69 11.52 1.55
C ILE A 34 -16.25 11.09 1.35
N ALA A 35 -15.55 10.67 2.40
CA ALA A 35 -14.14 10.29 2.33
C ALA A 35 -13.86 9.19 1.30
N SER A 36 -14.75 8.22 1.11
CA SER A 36 -14.61 7.16 0.10
C SER A 36 -14.84 7.64 -1.33
N GLY A 37 -15.64 8.70 -1.53
CA GLY A 37 -15.80 9.38 -2.81
C GLY A 37 -14.66 10.33 -3.14
N PHE A 38 -13.92 10.80 -2.13
CA PHE A 38 -12.76 11.69 -2.27
C PHE A 38 -11.40 10.99 -2.19
N MET A 39 -11.36 9.77 -1.65
CA MET A 39 -10.23 8.84 -1.77
C MET A 39 -10.32 8.23 -3.17
N GLU A 40 -10.03 9.04 -4.18
CA GLU A 40 -9.88 8.56 -5.55
C GLU A 40 -8.56 7.79 -5.71
N GLU A 41 -8.50 6.95 -6.74
CA GLU A 41 -7.44 6.03 -7.19
C GLU A 41 -5.98 6.52 -7.12
N GLU A 42 -5.73 7.79 -6.78
CA GLU A 42 -4.40 8.34 -6.48
C GLU A 42 -3.66 7.51 -5.42
N ASP A 43 -4.37 6.91 -4.45
CA ASP A 43 -3.73 6.03 -3.46
C ASP A 43 -3.15 4.77 -4.11
N ALA A 44 -3.82 4.13 -5.08
CA ALA A 44 -3.31 2.90 -5.67
C ALA A 44 -2.08 3.15 -6.55
N GLU A 45 -2.09 4.20 -7.37
CA GLU A 45 -0.93 4.54 -8.22
C GLU A 45 0.22 5.15 -7.40
N ALA A 46 -0.08 5.93 -6.35
CA ALA A 46 0.93 6.41 -5.41
C ALA A 46 1.54 5.26 -4.60
N ILE A 47 0.73 4.34 -4.08
CA ILE A 47 1.19 3.12 -3.38
C ILE A 47 2.03 2.27 -4.33
N GLN A 48 1.59 2.04 -5.57
CA GLN A 48 2.40 1.31 -6.55
C GLN A 48 3.74 2.01 -6.83
N ASN A 49 3.77 3.34 -6.90
CA ASN A 49 5.00 4.09 -7.11
C ASN A 49 5.92 4.03 -5.88
N GLU A 50 5.40 4.16 -4.66
CA GLU A 50 6.16 3.98 -3.43
C GLU A 50 6.72 2.56 -3.30
N LEU A 51 5.90 1.55 -3.63
CA LEU A 51 6.33 0.15 -3.67
C LEU A 51 7.39 -0.08 -4.73
N LYS A 52 7.31 0.55 -5.91
CA LYS A 52 8.37 0.47 -6.95
C LYS A 52 9.67 1.12 -6.48
N GLU A 53 9.60 2.24 -5.78
CA GLU A 53 10.79 2.89 -5.24
C GLU A 53 11.43 2.06 -4.12
N ALA A 54 10.60 1.49 -3.22
CA ALA A 54 11.05 0.55 -2.21
C ALA A 54 11.67 -0.70 -2.84
N PHE A 55 11.03 -1.28 -3.85
CA PHE A 55 11.54 -2.45 -4.56
C PHE A 55 12.91 -2.17 -5.20
N ARG A 56 13.08 -1.01 -5.85
CA ARG A 56 14.37 -0.58 -6.41
C ARG A 56 15.44 -0.34 -5.36
N LEU A 57 15.07 0.06 -4.15
CA LEU A 57 16.02 0.20 -3.04
C LEU A 57 16.59 -1.17 -2.62
N TYR A 58 15.78 -2.22 -2.75
CA TYR A 58 16.14 -3.58 -2.38
C TYR A 58 16.78 -4.37 -3.54
N ASP A 59 16.31 -4.19 -4.78
CA ASP A 59 16.93 -4.71 -6.01
C ASP A 59 18.19 -3.90 -6.38
N ARG A 60 19.25 -4.08 -5.60
CA ARG A 60 20.54 -3.39 -5.79
C ARG A 60 21.21 -3.73 -7.12
N GLU A 61 20.87 -4.86 -7.72
CA GLU A 61 21.45 -5.33 -8.98
C GLU A 61 20.64 -4.84 -10.20
N GLY A 62 19.41 -4.34 -9.99
CA GLY A 62 18.55 -3.84 -11.07
C GLY A 62 18.05 -4.95 -11.99
N ASN A 63 17.93 -6.17 -11.45
CA ASN A 63 17.57 -7.35 -12.21
C ASN A 63 16.05 -7.49 -12.38
N GLY A 64 15.25 -6.71 -11.64
CA GLY A 64 13.79 -6.77 -11.62
C GLY A 64 13.23 -7.82 -10.65
N TYR A 65 14.08 -8.40 -9.80
CA TYR A 65 13.71 -9.39 -8.78
C TYR A 65 14.63 -9.29 -7.56
N ILE A 66 14.10 -9.59 -6.39
CA ILE A 66 14.84 -9.63 -5.12
C ILE A 66 15.10 -11.09 -4.78
N THR A 67 16.34 -11.48 -4.52
CA THR A 67 16.58 -12.87 -4.10
C THR A 67 16.00 -13.12 -2.72
N THR A 68 15.48 -14.32 -2.48
CA THR A 68 14.98 -14.74 -1.15
C THR A 68 16.02 -14.55 -0.04
N ALA A 69 17.31 -14.72 -0.37
CA ALA A 69 18.42 -14.42 0.54
C ALA A 69 18.49 -12.94 0.92
N THR A 70 18.37 -12.02 -0.05
CA THR A 70 18.33 -10.57 0.21
C THR A 70 17.10 -10.18 1.03
N LEU A 71 15.93 -10.72 0.70
CA LEU A 71 14.71 -10.46 1.45
C LEU A 71 14.82 -10.94 2.90
N LYS A 72 15.44 -12.11 3.12
CA LYS A 72 15.74 -12.62 4.46
C LYS A 72 16.67 -11.71 5.27
N GLU A 73 17.70 -11.16 4.63
CA GLU A 73 18.59 -10.17 5.27
C GLU A 73 17.86 -8.88 5.65
N ILE A 74 16.96 -8.41 4.78
CA ILE A 74 16.14 -7.21 5.03
C ILE A 74 15.20 -7.43 6.22
N LEU A 75 14.45 -8.54 6.22
CA LEU A 75 13.52 -8.89 7.30
C LEU A 75 14.24 -9.06 8.64
N ALA A 76 15.41 -9.70 8.64
CA ALA A 76 16.25 -9.82 9.85
C ALA A 76 16.80 -8.46 10.33
N ALA A 77 17.00 -7.50 9.43
CA ALA A 77 17.43 -6.16 9.78
C ALA A 77 16.29 -5.27 10.30
N LEU A 78 15.05 -5.54 9.87
CA LEU A 78 13.84 -4.85 10.33
C LEU A 78 13.38 -5.35 11.70
N ASP A 79 13.43 -6.66 11.95
CA ASP A 79 13.09 -7.27 13.23
C ASP A 79 14.10 -8.36 13.60
N ASP A 80 14.97 -8.05 14.56
CA ASP A 80 16.03 -8.94 15.05
C ASP A 80 15.49 -10.12 15.88
N LYS A 81 14.18 -10.13 16.18
CA LYS A 81 13.54 -11.21 16.93
C LYS A 81 13.07 -12.36 16.06
N LEU A 82 12.99 -12.17 14.74
CA LEU A 82 12.61 -13.22 13.81
C LEU A 82 13.75 -14.24 13.71
N SER A 83 13.45 -15.50 14.03
CA SER A 83 14.43 -16.57 13.89
C SER A 83 14.62 -16.93 12.42
N SER A 84 15.71 -17.63 12.10
CA SER A 84 15.93 -18.10 10.72
C SER A 84 14.76 -18.94 10.20
N SER A 85 14.07 -19.68 11.08
CA SER A 85 12.92 -20.51 10.74
C SER A 85 11.66 -19.69 10.50
N ASP A 86 11.47 -18.58 11.21
CA ASP A 86 10.34 -17.68 10.99
C ASP A 86 10.52 -16.96 9.65
N LEU A 87 11.74 -16.51 9.38
CA LEU A 87 12.12 -15.92 8.10
C LEU A 87 11.92 -16.91 6.95
N ASP A 88 12.35 -18.17 7.11
CA ASP A 88 12.11 -19.20 6.08
C ASP A 88 10.61 -19.47 5.86
N GLY A 89 9.79 -19.37 6.91
CA GLY A 89 8.33 -19.45 6.80
C GLY A 89 7.74 -18.28 6.01
N ILE A 90 8.14 -17.05 6.34
CA ILE A 90 7.71 -15.83 5.65
C ILE A 90 8.11 -15.88 4.17
N ILE A 91 9.36 -16.25 3.89
CA ILE A 91 9.86 -16.39 2.52
C ILE A 91 9.05 -17.44 1.75
N ALA A 92 8.72 -18.57 2.37
CA ALA A 92 7.94 -19.64 1.73
C ALA A 92 6.47 -19.26 1.49
N GLU A 93 5.90 -18.31 2.25
CA GLU A 93 4.58 -17.75 1.96
C GLU A 93 4.61 -16.76 0.79
N ILE A 94 5.71 -16.04 0.61
CA ILE A 94 5.86 -15.02 -0.44
C ILE A 94 6.28 -15.66 -1.78
N ASP A 95 7.28 -16.55 -1.76
CA ASP A 95 7.79 -17.30 -2.93
C ASP A 95 6.86 -18.50 -3.22
N GLN A 96 5.63 -18.20 -3.66
CA GLN A 96 4.62 -19.22 -3.95
C GLN A 96 4.98 -20.07 -5.18
N ASP A 97 5.69 -19.46 -6.13
CA ASP A 97 6.10 -20.12 -7.36
C ASP A 97 7.39 -20.96 -7.21
N GLY A 98 8.10 -20.77 -6.09
CA GLY A 98 9.34 -21.47 -5.76
C GLY A 98 10.50 -21.09 -6.68
N SER A 99 10.46 -19.89 -7.27
CA SER A 99 11.52 -19.35 -8.11
C SER A 99 12.80 -19.09 -7.33
N GLY A 100 12.73 -18.97 -6.00
CA GLY A 100 13.84 -18.58 -5.14
C GLY A 100 14.15 -17.07 -5.25
N THR A 101 13.28 -16.33 -5.91
CA THR A 101 13.29 -14.88 -6.09
C THR A 101 11.90 -14.33 -5.78
N VAL A 102 11.82 -13.03 -5.51
CA VAL A 102 10.56 -12.32 -5.31
C VAL A 102 10.50 -11.25 -6.39
N ASP A 103 9.52 -11.37 -7.28
CA ASP A 103 9.27 -10.36 -8.30
C ASP A 103 8.42 -9.20 -7.76
N PHE A 104 8.14 -8.23 -8.62
CA PHE A 104 7.39 -7.04 -8.22
C PHE A 104 5.93 -7.37 -7.86
N ASP A 105 5.31 -8.32 -8.55
CA ASP A 105 3.91 -8.68 -8.31
C ASP A 105 3.79 -9.44 -6.98
N GLU A 106 4.70 -10.37 -6.69
CA GLU A 106 4.77 -11.07 -5.39
C GLU A 106 5.08 -10.11 -4.22
N PHE A 107 5.94 -9.11 -4.46
CA PHE A 107 6.22 -8.07 -3.48
C PHE A 107 5.00 -7.17 -3.21
N MET A 108 4.20 -6.87 -4.24
CA MET A 108 2.95 -6.13 -4.06
C MET A 108 1.95 -6.94 -3.25
N GLU A 109 1.73 -8.22 -3.59
CA GLU A 109 0.80 -9.09 -2.86
C GLU A 109 1.16 -9.19 -1.37
N MET A 110 2.46 -9.27 -1.05
CA MET A 110 2.96 -9.22 0.33
C MET A 110 2.62 -7.92 1.07
N MET A 111 2.67 -6.77 0.37
CA MET A 111 2.47 -5.45 0.97
C MET A 111 0.99 -5.02 1.02
N THR A 112 0.17 -5.48 0.06
CA THR A 112 -1.27 -5.18 0.00
C THR A 112 -2.11 -6.21 0.72
N GLY A 113 -1.61 -7.46 0.89
CA GLY A 113 -2.25 -8.49 1.71
C GLY A 113 -3.60 -9.00 1.19
N ASP A 114 -3.85 -8.87 -0.12
CA ASP A 114 -5.07 -9.34 -0.81
C ASP A 114 -4.96 -10.80 -1.25
#